data_AF-A0A7I7SII0-F1
#
_entry.id   AF-A0A7I7SII0-F1
#
_cell.length_a   1.000
_cell.length_b   1.000
_cell.length_c   1.000
_cell.angle_alpha   90.00
_cell.angle_beta   90.00
_cell.angle_gamma   90.00
#
_symmetry.space_group_name_H-M   'P 1'
#
loop_
_entity.id
_entity.type
_entity.pdbx_description
1 polymer ?
#
loop_
_entity_poly.entity_id
_entity_poly.type
_entity_poly.pdbx_seq_one_letter_code
_entity_poly.pdbx_strand_id
1 'polypeptide(L)'
;MTINYQFGDVDAHGALIKAQAASLEAEHQAIIRDVLAAGDFWGGAGSASCQEFITQLGRNFQVIYEQAATHGAKVQNAGNNMASTDSAVGSSWV
;
A
#
# COMPACT_ATOMS: atom_id res chain seq x y z
N MET A 1 -10.68 15.95 -25.41
CA MET A 1 -10.16 15.46 -24.11
C MET A 1 -10.37 13.96 -24.12
N THR A 2 -9.30 13.18 -24.30
CA THR A 2 -9.39 11.72 -24.37
C THR A 2 -9.22 11.15 -22.97
N ILE A 3 -10.10 10.24 -22.56
CA ILE A 3 -9.96 9.55 -21.28
C ILE A 3 -8.90 8.45 -21.44
N ASN A 4 -7.73 8.65 -20.83
CA ASN A 4 -6.61 7.71 -20.88
C ASN A 4 -6.67 6.60 -19.81
N TYR A 5 -7.77 6.53 -19.03
CA TYR A 5 -7.93 5.59 -17.93
C TYR A 5 -9.14 4.69 -18.19
N GLN A 6 -8.87 3.43 -18.52
CA GLN A 6 -9.84 2.40 -18.90
C GLN A 6 -10.24 1.54 -17.69
N PHE A 7 -11.30 0.75 -17.82
CA PHE A 7 -11.79 -0.10 -16.71
C PHE A 7 -10.76 -1.13 -16.26
N GLY A 8 -10.02 -1.73 -17.20
CA GLY A 8 -8.91 -2.65 -16.88
C GLY A 8 -7.80 -1.98 -16.07
N ASP A 9 -7.58 -0.68 -16.26
CA ASP A 9 -6.57 0.08 -15.51
C ASP A 9 -6.96 0.25 -14.05
N VAL A 10 -8.26 0.25 -13.74
CA VAL A 10 -8.77 0.38 -12.36
C VAL A 10 -8.45 -0.87 -11.55
N ASP A 11 -8.78 -2.05 -12.07
CA ASP A 11 -8.48 -3.30 -11.36
C ASP A 11 -6.97 -3.52 -11.22
N ALA A 12 -6.21 -3.27 -12.29
CA ALA A 12 -4.75 -3.33 -12.28
C ALA A 12 -4.15 -2.37 -11.25
N HIS A 13 -4.70 -1.16 -11.10
CA HIS A 13 -4.25 -0.21 -10.09
C HIS A 13 -4.53 -0.70 -8.66
N GLY A 14 -5.69 -1.31 -8.42
CA GLY A 14 -6.01 -1.90 -7.12
C GLY A 14 -5.03 -3.02 -6.72
N ALA A 15 -4.64 -3.86 -7.68
CA ALA A 15 -3.60 -4.87 -7.49
C ALA A 15 -2.21 -4.25 -7.26
N LEU A 16 -1.86 -3.19 -8.01
CA LEU A 16 -0.60 -2.47 -7.87
C LEU A 16 -0.45 -1.86 -6.47
N ILE A 17 -1.50 -1.24 -5.93
CA ILE A 17 -1.47 -0.65 -4.56
C ILE A 17 -1.13 -1.72 -3.52
N LYS A 18 -1.71 -2.92 -3.63
CA LYS A 18 -1.42 -4.04 -2.72
C LYS A 18 0.02 -4.52 -2.86
N ALA A 19 0.53 -4.63 -4.10
CA ALA A 19 1.92 -5.02 -4.35
C ALA A 19 2.91 -3.98 -3.80
N GLN A 20 2.63 -2.69 -3.97
CA GLN A 20 3.43 -1.60 -3.42
C GLN A 20 3.43 -1.60 -1.89
N ALA A 21 2.29 -1.89 -1.25
CA ALA A 21 2.23 -2.03 0.21
C ALA A 21 3.11 -3.19 0.73
N ALA A 22 3.11 -4.33 0.04
CA ALA A 22 3.98 -5.45 0.39
C ALA A 22 5.47 -5.11 0.18
N SER A 23 5.82 -4.42 -0.90
CA SER A 23 7.18 -3.91 -1.13
C SER A 23 7.59 -2.95 -0.03
N LEU A 24 6.69 -2.07 0.42
CA LEU A 24 6.97 -1.10 1.46
C LEU A 24 7.26 -1.77 2.82
N GLU A 25 6.57 -2.87 3.14
CA GLU A 25 6.85 -3.65 4.34
C GLU A 25 8.23 -4.33 4.29
N ALA A 26 8.65 -4.82 3.12
CA ALA A 26 10.01 -5.34 2.96
C ALA A 26 11.07 -4.25 3.20
N GLU A 27 10.84 -3.04 2.69
CA GLU A 27 11.75 -1.91 2.90
C GLU A 27 11.76 -1.42 4.35
N HIS A 28 10.60 -1.38 5.01
CA HIS A 28 10.53 -1.06 6.44
C HIS A 28 11.39 -2.03 7.26
N GLN A 29 11.29 -3.34 7.00
CA GLN A 29 12.13 -4.33 7.69
C GLN A 29 13.63 -4.15 7.38
N ALA A 30 13.99 -3.71 6.17
CA ALA A 30 15.37 -3.37 5.82
C ALA A 30 15.88 -2.18 6.62
N ILE A 31 15.08 -1.10 6.70
CA ILE A 31 15.41 0.08 7.50
C ILE A 31 15.61 -0.29 8.97
N ILE A 32 14.76 -1.13 9.55
CA ILE A 32 14.91 -1.58 10.94
C ILE A 32 16.23 -2.34 11.14
N ARG A 33 16.61 -3.23 10.21
CA ARG A 33 17.91 -3.93 10.29
C ARG A 33 19.07 -2.95 10.26
N ASP A 34 19.04 -1.96 9.38
CA ASP A 34 20.10 -0.96 9.25
C ASP A 34 20.20 -0.06 10.49
N VAL A 35 19.06 0.34 11.05
CA VAL A 35 18.99 1.12 12.30
C VAL A 35 19.61 0.35 13.47
N LEU A 36 19.29 -0.93 13.59
CA LEU A 36 19.85 -1.79 14.64
C LEU A 36 21.36 -2.01 14.45
N ALA A 37 21.80 -2.23 13.20
CA ALA A 37 23.22 -2.38 12.86
C ALA A 37 24.01 -1.10 13.14
N ALA A 38 23.41 0.06 12.89
CA ALA A 38 23.97 1.39 13.21
C ALA A 38 23.61 1.88 14.62
N GLY A 39 23.24 0.97 15.54
CA GLY A 39 22.72 1.31 16.87
C GLY A 39 23.66 2.17 17.72
N ASP A 40 24.97 2.12 17.49
CA ASP A 40 25.96 2.95 18.19
C ASP A 40 25.72 4.45 18.03
N PHE A 41 25.16 4.89 16.89
CA PHE A 41 24.74 6.27 16.67
C PHE A 41 23.75 6.76 17.74
N TRP A 42 22.92 5.85 18.26
CA TRP A 42 21.90 6.12 19.26
C TRP A 42 22.36 5.78 20.69
N GLY A 43 23.63 5.44 20.91
CA GLY A 43 24.10 4.95 22.21
C GLY A 43 23.81 3.46 22.44
N GLY A 44 23.68 2.69 21.37
CA GLY A 44 23.44 1.25 21.35
C GLY A 44 22.04 0.86 20.87
N ALA A 45 21.89 -0.30 20.24
CA ALA A 45 20.61 -0.76 19.69
C ALA A 45 19.49 -0.91 20.75
N GLY A 46 19.86 -1.17 22.01
CA GLY A 46 18.91 -1.24 23.13
C GLY A 46 18.64 0.10 23.82
N SER A 47 19.21 1.20 23.35
CA SER A 47 19.01 2.52 23.97
C SER A 47 17.56 2.99 23.81
N ALA A 48 17.10 3.82 24.75
CA ALA A 48 15.74 4.36 24.70
C ALA A 48 15.48 5.16 23.42
N SER A 49 16.48 5.92 22.93
CA SER A 49 16.38 6.71 21.71
C SER A 49 16.28 5.84 20.45
N CYS A 50 17.06 4.74 20.36
CA CYS A 50 16.97 3.81 19.24
C CYS A 50 15.60 3.11 19.20
N GLN A 51 15.15 2.63 20.36
CA GLN A 51 13.85 1.95 20.48
C GLN A 51 12.68 2.91 20.22
N GLU A 52 12.77 4.17 20.67
CA GLU A 52 11.75 5.17 20.37
C GLU A 52 11.68 5.49 18.87
N PHE A 53 12.83 5.64 18.19
CA PHE A 53 12.88 5.81 16.74
C PHE A 53 12.18 4.65 16.02
N ILE A 54 12.54 3.40 16.35
CA ILE A 54 11.94 2.18 15.77
C ILE A 54 10.43 2.17 16.01
N THR A 55 9.99 2.54 17.22
CA THR A 55 8.57 2.54 17.58
C THR A 55 7.79 3.60 16.80
N GLN A 56 8.32 4.82 16.68
CA GLN A 56 7.69 5.89 15.88
C GLN A 56 7.63 5.51 14.40
N LEU A 57 8.71 4.93 13.87
CA LEU A 57 8.77 4.45 12.50
C LEU A 57 7.68 3.39 12.25
N GLY A 58 7.59 2.38 13.11
CA GLY A 58 6.58 1.33 13.02
C GLY A 58 5.14 1.86 13.06
N ARG A 59 4.85 2.87 13.90
CA ARG A 59 3.54 3.54 13.91
C ARG A 59 3.19 4.18 12.57
N ASN A 60 4.14 4.86 11.94
CA ASN A 60 3.92 5.50 10.64
C ASN A 60 3.65 4.46 9.55
N PHE A 61 4.46 3.39 9.50
CA PHE A 61 4.30 2.33 8.52
C PHE A 61 2.99 1.54 8.69
N GLN A 62 2.57 1.27 9.93
CA GLN A 62 1.30 0.61 10.21
C GLN A 62 0.11 1.36 9.59
N VAL A 63 0.09 2.70 9.71
CA VAL A 63 -0.94 3.53 9.08
C VAL A 63 -0.90 3.36 7.55
N ILE A 64 0.29 3.37 6.94
CA ILE A 64 0.40 3.21 5.48
C ILE A 64 -0.12 1.84 5.03
N TYR A 65 0.17 0.77 5.76
CA TYR A 65 -0.32 -0.58 5.40
C TYR A 65 -1.84 -0.68 5.47
N GLU A 66 -2.43 -0.17 6.54
CA GLU A 66 -3.89 -0.17 6.71
C GLU A 66 -4.58 0.66 5.61
N GLN A 67 -4.04 1.83 5.31
CA GLN A 67 -4.59 2.71 4.28
C GLN A 67 -4.41 2.11 2.88
N ALA A 68 -3.26 1.54 2.56
CA ALA A 68 -3.01 0.93 1.26
C ALA A 68 -3.87 -0.32 1.03
N ALA A 69 -4.02 -1.19 2.05
CA ALA A 69 -4.91 -2.35 1.96
C ALA A 69 -6.38 -1.92 1.74
N THR A 70 -6.84 -0.93 2.52
CA THR A 70 -8.19 -0.38 2.39
C THR A 70 -8.40 0.28 1.02
N HIS A 71 -7.43 1.06 0.56
CA HIS A 71 -7.51 1.76 -0.71
C HIS A 71 -7.51 0.77 -1.89
N GLY A 72 -6.59 -0.19 -1.92
CA GLY A 72 -6.55 -1.23 -2.96
C GLY A 72 -7.85 -2.02 -3.03
N ALA A 73 -8.45 -2.37 -1.89
CA ALA A 73 -9.74 -3.05 -1.86
C ALA A 73 -10.89 -2.18 -2.43
N LYS A 74 -10.93 -0.88 -2.09
CA LYS A 74 -11.92 0.05 -2.63
C LYS A 74 -11.78 0.21 -4.16
N VAL A 75 -10.54 0.32 -4.65
CA VAL A 75 -10.25 0.47 -6.08
C VAL A 75 -10.67 -0.79 -6.85
N GLN A 76 -10.35 -1.98 -6.36
CA GLN A 76 -10.81 -3.24 -6.97
C GLN A 76 -12.34 -3.36 -6.96
N ASN A 77 -13.00 -2.99 -5.86
CA ASN A 77 -14.46 -2.98 -5.79
C ASN A 77 -15.07 -2.03 -6.83
N ALA A 78 -14.51 -0.83 -7.00
CA ALA A 78 -14.93 0.09 -8.04
C ALA A 78 -14.77 -0.52 -9.44
N GLY A 79 -13.62 -1.16 -9.71
CA GLY A 79 -13.39 -1.89 -10.97
C GLY A 79 -14.46 -2.95 -11.24
N ASN A 80 -14.77 -3.79 -10.26
CA ASN A 80 -15.79 -4.82 -10.37
C ASN A 80 -17.21 -4.26 -10.60
N ASN A 81 -17.59 -3.19 -9.89
CA ASN A 81 -18.90 -2.55 -10.07
C ASN A 81 -19.04 -1.92 -11.45
N MET A 82 -17.97 -1.33 -11.98
CA MET A 82 -17.94 -0.77 -13.33
C MET A 82 -18.08 -1.86 -14.39
N ALA A 83 -17.31 -2.95 -14.28
CA ALA A 83 -17.40 -4.08 -15.21
C ALA A 83 -18.81 -4.72 -15.22
N SER A 84 -19.41 -4.87 -14.03
CA SER A 84 -20.78 -5.37 -13.90
C SER A 84 -21.81 -4.45 -14.56
N THR A 85 -21.67 -3.13 -14.32
CA THR A 85 -22.56 -2.12 -14.90
C THR A 85 -22.44 -2.07 -16.42
N ASP A 86 -21.22 -2.10 -16.96
CA ASP A 86 -20.95 -2.11 -18.40
C ASP A 86 -21.58 -3.34 -19.08
N SER A 87 -21.41 -4.52 -18.48
CA SER A 87 -22.05 -5.74 -18.97
C SER A 87 -23.57 -5.66 -18.95
N ALA A 88 -24.17 -5.10 -17.89
CA ALA A 88 -25.61 -4.96 -17.78
C ALA A 88 -26.17 -4.00 -18.83
N VAL A 89 -25.51 -2.85 -19.03
CA VAL A 89 -25.87 -1.91 -20.09
C VAL A 89 -25.73 -2.61 -21.44
N GLY A 90 -24.58 -3.19 -21.76
CA GLY A 90 -24.35 -3.88 -23.04
C GLY A 90 -25.43 -4.93 -23.35
N SER A 91 -25.83 -5.73 -22.34
CA SER A 91 -26.89 -6.74 -22.49
C SER A 91 -28.29 -6.18 -22.74
N SER A 92 -28.55 -4.91 -22.39
CA SER A 92 -29.84 -4.25 -22.61
C SER A 92 -30.01 -3.69 -24.02
N TRP A 93 -28.93 -3.57 -24.79
CA TRP A 93 -28.95 -3.06 -26.17
C TRP A 93 -28.95 -4.17 -27.24
N VAL A 94 -28.76 -5.42 -26.82
CA VAL A 94 -28.82 -6.63 -27.68
C VAL A 94 -30.17 -7.33 -27.60
#